data_AF-A0A0M4Q6E3-F1
#
_entry.id   AF-A0A0M4Q6E3-F1
#
_cell.length_a   1.000
_cell.length_b   1.000
_cell.length_c   1.000
_cell.angle_alpha   90.00
_cell.angle_beta   90.00
_cell.angle_gamma   90.00
#
_symmetry.space_group_name_H-M   'P 1'
#
loop_
_entity.id
_entity.type
_entity.pdbx_description
1 polymer ?
#
loop_
_entity_poly.entity_id
_entity_poly.type
_entity_poly.pdbx_seq_one_letter_code
_entity_poly.pdbx_strand_id
1 'polypeptide(L)'
;MITGACERYGYSVAQVEVRLYVGKFAGPKRGDHERAIRRWAGDQVAGSGPIKVFGLDSVSTVARELARSKTYRDNAALMTVKVLDAAGMLRDEVTQTASPPGRPSKTTEINAE
;
A
#
# COMPACT_ATOMS: atom_id res chain seq x y z
N MET A 1 4.68 -20.68 -11.36
CA MET A 1 5.40 -19.40 -11.11
C MET A 1 6.09 -19.42 -9.74
N ILE A 2 5.36 -19.66 -8.64
CA ILE A 2 5.94 -19.73 -7.28
C ILE A 2 6.90 -20.91 -7.12
N THR A 3 6.53 -22.09 -7.62
CA THR A 3 7.38 -23.29 -7.61
C THR A 3 8.76 -23.04 -8.21
N GLY A 4 8.83 -22.40 -9.38
CA GLY A 4 10.11 -22.05 -10.00
C GLY A 4 10.95 -21.04 -9.22
N ALA A 5 10.32 -20.13 -8.45
CA ALA A 5 11.05 -19.23 -7.55
C ALA A 5 11.58 -19.99 -6.31
N CYS A 6 10.77 -20.89 -5.74
CA CYS A 6 11.16 -21.76 -4.64
C CYS A 6 12.38 -22.63 -5.03
N GLU A 7 12.33 -23.26 -6.21
CA GLU A 7 13.43 -24.07 -6.73
C GLU A 7 14.70 -23.25 -6.95
N ARG A 8 14.58 -22.04 -7.53
CA ARG A 8 15.73 -21.19 -7.85
C ARG A 8 16.44 -20.65 -6.59
N TYR A 9 15.68 -20.32 -5.56
CA TYR A 9 16.20 -19.58 -4.40
C TYR A 9 16.19 -20.38 -3.09
N GLY A 10 15.76 -21.64 -3.12
CA GLY A 10 15.75 -22.53 -1.95
C GLY A 10 14.72 -22.17 -0.88
N TYR A 11 13.68 -21.42 -1.24
CA TYR A 11 12.60 -21.05 -0.31
C TYR A 11 11.46 -22.08 -0.33
N SER A 12 10.80 -22.28 0.81
CA SER A 12 9.52 -22.97 0.86
C SER A 12 8.39 -22.04 0.39
N VAL A 13 7.28 -22.61 -0.09
CA VAL A 13 6.10 -21.83 -0.53
C VAL A 13 5.58 -20.91 0.58
N ALA A 14 5.62 -21.36 1.84
CA ALA A 14 5.18 -20.59 3.00
C ALA A 14 6.11 -19.39 3.33
N GLN A 15 7.30 -19.32 2.74
CA GLN A 15 8.24 -18.20 2.90
C GLN A 15 8.14 -17.17 1.76
N VAL A 16 7.32 -17.45 0.73
CA VAL A 16 7.19 -16.58 -0.44
C VAL A 16 5.94 -15.72 -0.33
N GLU A 17 6.11 -14.40 -0.36
CA GLU A 17 5.00 -13.45 -0.50
C GLU A 17 4.87 -12.97 -1.94
N VAL A 18 3.65 -12.96 -2.47
CA VAL A 18 3.36 -12.36 -3.78
C VAL A 18 2.80 -10.95 -3.60
N ARG A 19 3.38 -9.99 -4.32
CA ARG A 19 3.02 -8.57 -4.27
C ARG A 19 2.77 -8.04 -5.68
N LEU A 20 1.65 -7.37 -5.86
CA LEU A 20 1.28 -6.64 -7.07
C LEU A 20 1.57 -5.15 -6.85
N TYR A 21 2.50 -4.61 -7.63
CA TYR A 21 2.82 -3.18 -7.65
C TYR A 21 2.08 -2.52 -8.80
N VAL A 22 1.31 -1.47 -8.48
CA VAL A 22 0.54 -0.71 -9.46
C VAL A 22 0.91 0.76 -9.37
N GLY A 23 0.96 1.42 -10.52
CA GLY A 23 1.08 2.87 -10.60
C GLY A 23 -0.26 3.53 -10.26
N LYS A 24 -0.73 4.42 -11.13
CA LYS A 24 -2.06 5.02 -11.00
C LYS A 24 -3.13 4.00 -11.41
N PHE A 25 -4.10 3.75 -10.53
CA PHE A 25 -5.29 2.97 -10.90
C PHE A 25 -6.06 3.67 -12.03
N ALA A 26 -6.20 3.00 -13.17
CA ALA A 26 -7.03 3.47 -14.27
C ALA A 26 -8.51 3.24 -13.94
N GLY A 27 -9.40 4.18 -14.25
CA GLY A 27 -10.85 4.01 -14.11
C GLY A 27 -11.61 5.32 -14.30
N PRO A 28 -12.86 5.27 -14.83
CA PRO A 28 -13.70 6.45 -15.05
C PRO A 28 -14.13 7.11 -13.74
N LYS A 29 -14.17 6.35 -12.64
CA LYS A 29 -14.45 6.81 -11.28
C LYS A 29 -13.26 6.48 -10.37
N ARG A 30 -12.80 7.47 -9.62
CA ARG A 30 -11.65 7.33 -8.70
C ARG A 30 -11.97 6.26 -7.64
N GLY A 31 -11.12 5.23 -7.56
CA GLY A 31 -11.19 4.19 -6.52
C GLY A 31 -12.01 2.94 -6.84
N ASP A 32 -12.85 2.93 -7.89
CA ASP A 32 -13.69 1.76 -8.21
C ASP A 32 -12.84 0.55 -8.64
N HIS A 33 -11.94 0.77 -9.59
CA HIS A 33 -11.06 -0.29 -10.09
C HIS A 33 -10.04 -0.71 -9.03
N GLU A 34 -9.58 0.22 -8.19
CA GLU A 34 -8.72 -0.09 -7.05
C GLU A 34 -9.40 -1.07 -6.10
N ARG A 35 -10.65 -0.80 -5.69
CA ARG A 35 -11.39 -1.69 -4.80
C ARG A 35 -11.60 -3.06 -5.44
N ALA A 36 -11.95 -3.12 -6.73
CA ALA A 36 -12.13 -4.37 -7.44
C ALA A 36 -10.84 -5.21 -7.49
N ILE A 37 -9.70 -4.58 -7.82
CA ILE A 37 -8.39 -5.25 -7.88
C ILE A 37 -7.97 -5.74 -6.50
N ARG A 38 -8.11 -4.89 -5.47
CA ARG A 38 -7.77 -5.26 -4.09
C ARG A 38 -8.63 -6.42 -3.59
N ARG A 39 -9.92 -6.42 -3.93
CA ARG A 39 -10.83 -7.53 -3.59
C ARG A 39 -10.40 -8.81 -4.28
N TRP A 40 -10.23 -8.79 -5.60
CA TRP A 40 -9.79 -9.97 -6.35
C TRP A 40 -8.47 -10.53 -5.81
N ALA A 41 -7.48 -9.66 -5.55
CA ALA A 41 -6.18 -10.05 -5.01
C ALA A 41 -6.27 -10.66 -3.60
N GLY A 42 -7.18 -10.15 -2.76
CA GLY A 42 -7.45 -10.67 -1.42
C GLY A 42 -8.01 -12.10 -1.42
N ASP A 43 -8.75 -12.47 -2.48
CA ASP A 43 -9.31 -13.80 -2.64
C ASP A 43 -8.29 -14.82 -3.22
N GLN A 44 -7.18 -14.35 -3.81
CA GLN A 44 -6.16 -15.21 -4.39
C GLN A 44 -5.08 -15.59 -3.36
N VAL A 45 -4.98 -16.87 -3.00
CA VAL A 45 -3.88 -17.37 -2.16
C VAL A 45 -2.68 -17.74 -3.03
N ALA A 46 -1.55 -17.07 -2.80
CA ALA A 46 -0.33 -17.24 -3.58
C ALA A 46 0.90 -17.17 -2.65
N GLY A 47 1.49 -18.34 -2.38
CA GLY A 47 2.64 -18.46 -1.48
C GLY A 47 2.19 -18.58 -0.03
N SER A 48 2.62 -17.64 0.81
CA SER A 48 2.27 -17.61 2.24
C SER A 48 0.88 -17.05 2.56
N GLY A 49 0.20 -16.43 1.60
CA GLY A 49 -1.11 -15.81 1.83
C GLY A 49 -1.68 -15.08 0.62
N PRO A 50 -2.64 -14.16 0.83
CA PRO A 50 -3.24 -13.38 -0.25
C PRO A 50 -2.26 -12.51 -1.02
N ILE A 51 -2.57 -12.19 -2.28
CA ILE A 51 -1.77 -11.26 -3.07
C ILE A 51 -1.92 -9.85 -2.47
N LYS A 52 -0.79 -9.25 -2.06
CA LYS A 52 -0.77 -7.88 -1.52
C LYS A 52 -0.69 -6.85 -2.65
N VAL A 53 -1.50 -5.80 -2.60
CA VAL A 53 -1.53 -4.74 -3.63
C VAL A 53 -0.94 -3.45 -3.06
N PHE A 54 0.11 -2.94 -3.71
CA PHE A 54 0.80 -1.70 -3.33
C PHE A 54 0.68 -0.67 -4.45
N GLY A 55 0.09 0.48 -4.13
CA GLY A 55 0.00 1.62 -5.05
C GLY A 55 1.24 2.51 -4.99
N LEU A 56 1.33 3.46 -5.91
CA LEU A 56 2.43 4.42 -6.00
C LEU A 56 2.70 5.13 -4.66
N ASP A 57 1.65 5.56 -3.96
CA ASP A 57 1.77 6.29 -2.68
C ASP A 57 2.40 5.44 -1.57
N SER A 58 2.06 4.14 -1.52
CA SER A 58 2.66 3.22 -0.56
C SER A 58 4.13 2.98 -0.85
N VAL A 59 4.50 2.86 -2.13
CA VAL A 59 5.88 2.63 -2.55
C VAL A 59 6.73 3.89 -2.31
N SER A 60 6.22 5.07 -2.65
CA SER A 60 6.93 6.34 -2.46
C SER A 60 7.15 6.66 -0.98
N THR A 61 6.15 6.39 -0.14
CA THR A 61 6.25 6.54 1.32
C THR A 61 7.38 5.70 1.88
N VAL A 62 7.40 4.39 1.58
CA VAL A 62 8.44 3.48 2.04
C VAL A 62 9.82 3.87 1.51
N ALA A 63 9.92 4.25 0.23
CA ALA A 63 11.18 4.69 -0.35
C ALA A 63 11.75 5.92 0.38
N ARG A 64 10.89 6.87 0.76
CA ARG A 64 11.28 8.07 1.50
C ARG A 64 11.65 7.75 2.96
N GLU A 65 10.93 6.84 3.62
CA GLU A 65 11.31 6.34 4.95
C GLU A 65 12.67 5.63 4.94
N LEU A 66 12.94 4.80 3.93
CA LEU A 66 14.24 4.16 3.76
C LEU A 66 15.35 5.16 3.47
N ALA A 67 15.07 6.18 2.64
CA ALA A 67 15.98 7.29 2.39
C ALA A 67 16.34 8.04 3.69
N ARG A 68 15.38 8.26 4.59
CA ARG A 68 15.63 8.95 5.87
C ARG A 68 16.34 8.07 6.91
N SER A 69 16.02 6.78 6.97
CA SER A 69 16.48 5.89 8.04
C SER A 69 17.79 5.16 7.74
N LYS A 70 18.18 5.03 6.47
CA LYS A 70 19.32 4.19 6.07
C LYS A 70 20.43 5.01 5.44
N THR A 71 21.67 4.67 5.80
CA THR A 71 22.88 5.30 5.25
C THR A 71 23.35 4.66 3.94
N TYR A 72 22.43 4.07 3.14
CA TYR A 72 22.80 3.53 1.83
C TYR A 72 23.38 4.66 0.96
N ARG A 73 24.67 4.55 0.62
CA ARG A 73 25.38 5.42 -0.33
C ARG A 73 25.36 4.82 -1.73
N ASP A 74 25.45 3.50 -1.84
CA ASP A 74 25.61 2.81 -3.13
C ASP A 74 24.27 2.37 -3.74
N ASN A 75 23.17 3.00 -3.35
CA ASN A 75 21.87 2.81 -3.97
C ASN A 75 21.45 4.11 -4.66
N ALA A 76 21.62 4.17 -5.98
CA ALA A 76 21.37 5.37 -6.78
C ALA A 76 19.93 5.89 -6.63
N ALA A 77 18.93 5.00 -6.54
CA ALA A 77 17.53 5.39 -6.37
C ALA A 77 17.31 6.05 -5.00
N LEU A 78 17.78 5.43 -3.91
CA LEU A 78 17.64 6.01 -2.56
C LEU A 78 18.44 7.29 -2.39
N MET A 79 19.64 7.39 -2.96
CA MET A 79 20.42 8.64 -2.95
C MET A 79 19.72 9.76 -3.72
N THR A 80 19.09 9.45 -4.85
CA THR A 80 18.28 10.43 -5.59
C THR A 80 17.12 10.93 -4.74
N VAL A 81 16.37 10.02 -4.09
CA VAL A 81 15.28 10.40 -3.16
C VAL A 81 15.81 11.30 -2.04
N LYS A 82 16.95 10.97 -1.42
CA LYS A 82 17.58 11.81 -0.38
C LYS A 82 17.92 13.21 -0.88
N VAL A 83 18.55 13.32 -2.05
CA VAL A 83 18.94 14.61 -2.62
C VAL A 83 17.71 15.45 -2.93
N LEU A 84 16.68 14.86 -3.53
CA LEU A 84 15.43 15.56 -3.84
C LEU A 84 14.67 15.97 -2.57
N ASP A 85 14.69 15.13 -1.52
CA ASP A 85 14.10 15.45 -0.21
C ASP A 85 14.85 16.62 0.45
N ALA A 86 16.19 16.58 0.48
CA ALA A 86 17.02 17.65 1.03
C ALA A 86 16.91 18.97 0.24
N ALA A 87 16.66 18.89 -1.08
CA ALA A 87 16.41 20.05 -1.92
C ALA A 87 14.97 20.59 -1.80
N GLY A 88 14.11 20.00 -0.97
CA GLY A 88 12.70 20.38 -0.84
C GLY A 88 11.87 20.15 -2.11
N MET A 89 12.33 19.29 -3.01
CA MET A 89 11.69 19.02 -4.31
C MET A 89 10.64 17.91 -4.23
N LEU A 90 10.60 17.15 -3.13
CA LEU A 90 9.56 16.18 -2.85
C LEU A 90 8.43 16.86 -2.06
N ARG A 91 7.20 16.79 -2.58
CA ARG A 91 6.03 17.30 -1.87
C ARG A 91 5.58 16.28 -0.82
N ASP A 92 5.26 16.75 0.37
CA ASP A 92 4.48 15.96 1.32
C ASP A 92 3.04 15.93 0.81
N GLU A 93 2.56 14.78 0.36
CA GLU A 93 1.11 14.63 0.17
C GLU A 93 0.47 14.60 1.55
N VAL A 94 -0.41 15.58 1.81
CA VAL A 94 -1.26 15.61 3.00
C VAL A 94 -2.12 14.36 2.99
N THR A 95 -1.87 13.46 3.94
CA THR A 95 -2.79 12.40 4.32
C THR A 95 -4.15 13.03 4.59
N GLN A 96 -5.13 12.83 3.71
CA GLN A 96 -6.53 13.01 4.08
C GLN A 96 -6.84 11.96 5.14
N THR A 97 -6.72 12.35 6.40
CA THR A 97 -7.32 11.65 7.53
C THR A 97 -8.84 11.67 7.33
N ALA A 98 -9.40 10.51 7.01
CA ALA A 98 -10.80 10.27 7.34
C ALA A 98 -10.94 10.42 8.87
N SER A 99 -11.70 11.41 9.31
CA SER A 99 -12.07 11.59 10.72
C SER A 99 -12.97 10.45 11.21
N PRO A 100 -12.73 9.93 12.43
CA PRO A 100 -13.82 9.49 13.31
C PRO A 100 -13.65 10.09 14.73
N PRO A 101 -14.61 9.95 15.67
CA PRO A 101 -15.97 9.42 15.57
C PRO A 101 -17.05 10.43 16.05
N GLY A 102 -18.29 10.28 15.58
CA GLY A 102 -19.47 10.88 16.20
C GLY A 102 -20.51 9.82 16.52
N ARG A 103 -20.72 9.52 17.81
CA ARG A 103 -21.78 8.70 18.42
C ARG A 103 -22.34 9.54 19.58
N PRO A 104 -23.62 9.45 20.04
CA PRO A 104 -24.62 8.37 19.90
C PRO A 104 -26.02 8.76 19.41
N SER A 105 -26.76 7.68 19.09
CA SER A 105 -28.20 7.43 19.11
C SER A 105 -29.11 8.51 19.71
N LYS A 106 -30.14 8.91 18.96
CA LYS A 106 -31.40 9.42 19.54
C LYS A 106 -32.37 8.25 19.71
N THR A 107 -32.69 8.01 20.97
CA THR A 107 -33.82 7.21 21.48
C THR A 107 -35.11 7.63 20.81
N THR A 108 -35.83 6.67 20.24
CA THR A 108 -37.24 6.80 19.88
C THR A 108 -38.05 6.74 21.18
N GLU A 109 -38.40 7.90 21.75
CA GLU A 109 -39.52 8.00 22.67
C GLU A 109 -40.78 8.24 21.83
N ILE A 110 -41.61 7.20 21.73
CA ILE A 110 -43.00 7.32 21.30
C ILE A 110 -43.79 7.38 22.60
N ASN A 111 -44.32 8.55 22.95
CA ASN A 111 -45.33 8.68 23.99
C ASN A 111 -46.66 9.05 23.34
N ALA A 112 -47.67 8.36 23.85
CA ALA A 112 -49.08 8.36 23.52
C ALA A 112 -49.72 9.75 23.44
N GLU A 113 -50.60 9.91 22.45
CA GLU A 113 -51.99 10.36 22.62
C GLU A 113 -52.89 9.48 21.73
#